data_AF-A0A496ZUH7-F1
#
_entry.id   AF-A0A496ZUH7-F1
#
_cell.length_a   1.000
_cell.length_b   1.000
_cell.length_c   1.000
_cell.angle_alpha   90.00
_cell.angle_beta   90.00
_cell.angle_gamma   90.00
#
_symmetry.space_group_name_H-M   'P 1'
#
loop_
_entity.id
_entity.type
_entity.pdbx_description
1 polymer ?
#
loop_
_entity_poly.entity_id
_entity_poly.type
_entity_poly.pdbx_seq_one_letter_code
_entity_poly.pdbx_strand_id
1 'polypeptide(L)'
;MFKLDEKHLEKAKEFALSNRKKKSCDKCYDRGYIGVTPENTLALCHKCVDMDKALEDWKNYVSEIPELKEQYAELFEEESEEE
;
A
#
# COMPACT_ATOMS: atom_id res chain seq x y z
N MET A 1 18.39 -0.13 4.94
CA MET A 1 17.25 -0.81 4.29
C MET A 1 16.14 -0.85 5.33
N PHE A 2 15.20 0.10 5.24
CA PHE A 2 14.07 0.17 6.16
C PHE A 2 13.14 -1.01 5.85
N LYS A 3 12.72 -1.75 6.87
CA LYS A 3 11.76 -2.84 6.73
C LYS A 3 10.52 -2.44 7.48
N LEU A 4 9.40 -2.35 6.76
CA LEU A 4 8.12 -1.99 7.33
C LEU A 4 7.75 -3.01 8.43
N ASP A 5 7.33 -2.50 9.61
CA ASP A 5 6.91 -3.37 10.71
C ASP A 5 5.71 -4.24 10.28
N GLU A 6 5.64 -5.46 10.80
CA GLU A 6 4.60 -6.42 10.41
C GLU A 6 3.18 -5.87 10.65
N LYS A 7 3.00 -5.04 11.68
CA LYS A 7 1.72 -4.39 12.00
C LYS A 7 1.22 -3.51 10.85
N HIS A 8 2.12 -2.79 10.19
CA HIS A 8 1.78 -1.91 9.07
C HIS A 8 1.56 -2.72 7.79
N LEU A 9 2.32 -3.81 7.62
CA LEU A 9 2.09 -4.76 6.53
C LEU A 9 0.69 -5.38 6.64
N GLU A 10 0.25 -5.76 7.83
CA GLU A 10 -1.10 -6.26 8.06
C GLU A 10 -2.17 -5.22 7.72
N LYS A 11 -1.98 -3.96 8.13
CA LYS A 11 -2.87 -2.85 7.74
C LYS A 11 -2.95 -2.65 6.23
N ALA A 12 -1.82 -2.70 5.53
CA ALA A 12 -1.80 -2.65 4.07
C ALA A 12 -2.58 -3.83 3.43
N LYS A 13 -2.56 -5.03 4.02
CA LYS A 13 -3.41 -6.16 3.57
C LYS A 13 -4.88 -5.84 3.77
N GLU A 14 -5.25 -5.26 4.91
CA GLU A 14 -6.63 -4.85 5.18
C GLU A 14 -7.12 -3.82 4.16
N PHE A 15 -6.33 -2.80 3.83
CA PHE A 15 -6.68 -1.83 2.79
C PHE A 15 -6.83 -2.47 1.42
N ALA A 16 -5.93 -3.39 1.06
CA ALA A 16 -6.03 -4.15 -0.18
C ALA A 16 -7.31 -4.99 -0.25
N LEU A 17 -7.79 -5.51 0.88
CA LEU A 17 -9.02 -6.27 1.00
C LEU A 17 -10.26 -5.38 0.92
N SER A 18 -10.28 -4.28 1.65
CA SER A 18 -11.39 -3.32 1.71
C SER A 18 -11.60 -2.59 0.38
N ASN A 19 -10.52 -2.26 -0.32
CA ASN A 19 -10.56 -1.57 -1.61
C ASN A 19 -10.63 -2.53 -2.81
N ARG A 20 -11.02 -3.81 -2.59
CA ARG A 20 -11.23 -4.73 -3.71
C ARG A 20 -12.45 -4.35 -4.53
N LYS A 21 -12.23 -4.15 -5.82
CA LYS A 21 -13.28 -4.05 -6.83
C LYS A 21 -13.76 -5.43 -7.29
N LYS A 22 -12.90 -6.45 -7.22
CA LYS A 22 -13.20 -7.80 -7.74
C LYS A 22 -12.91 -8.87 -6.70
N LYS A 23 -13.83 -9.83 -6.57
CA LYS A 23 -13.70 -10.96 -5.64
C LYS A 23 -12.85 -12.11 -6.19
N SER A 24 -12.88 -12.34 -7.51
CA SER A 24 -12.15 -13.44 -8.16
C SER A 24 -11.11 -12.97 -9.20
N CYS A 25 -9.87 -13.42 -9.08
CA CYS A 25 -8.71 -12.90 -9.79
C CYS A 25 -7.60 -13.95 -9.93
N ASP A 26 -7.33 -14.43 -11.14
CA ASP A 26 -6.29 -15.43 -11.41
C ASP A 26 -4.86 -14.91 -11.14
N LYS A 27 -4.66 -13.59 -11.23
CA LYS A 27 -3.34 -12.97 -11.00
C LYS A 27 -2.94 -12.91 -9.54
N CYS A 28 -3.88 -12.58 -8.65
CA CYS A 28 -3.62 -12.47 -7.22
C CYS A 28 -4.22 -13.61 -6.41
N TYR A 29 -4.80 -14.62 -7.07
CA TYR A 29 -5.49 -15.76 -6.45
C TYR A 29 -6.44 -15.32 -5.33
N ASP A 30 -7.25 -14.31 -5.62
CA ASP A 30 -8.26 -13.77 -4.70
C ASP A 30 -7.67 -13.20 -3.40
N ARG A 31 -6.40 -12.76 -3.42
CA ARG A 31 -5.72 -12.11 -2.28
C ARG A 31 -5.81 -10.59 -2.31
N GLY A 32 -6.00 -9.99 -3.49
CA GLY A 32 -5.98 -8.53 -3.69
C GLY A 32 -4.57 -7.94 -3.89
N TYR A 33 -3.53 -8.74 -3.66
CA TYR A 33 -2.13 -8.35 -3.85
C TYR A 33 -1.33 -9.51 -4.46
N ILE A 34 -0.25 -9.19 -5.16
CA ILE A 34 0.63 -10.12 -5.87
C ILE A 34 1.66 -10.73 -4.93
N GLY A 35 2.18 -9.94 -4.00
CA GLY A 35 3.20 -10.40 -3.06
C GLY A 35 3.64 -9.30 -2.08
N VAL A 36 4.64 -9.64 -1.28
CA VAL A 36 5.29 -8.72 -0.35
C VAL A 36 6.75 -8.56 -0.78
N THR A 37 7.24 -7.33 -0.80
CA THR A 37 8.63 -7.00 -1.12
C THR A 37 9.56 -7.32 0.06
N PRO A 38 10.89 -7.37 -0.13
CA PRO A 38 11.85 -7.52 0.97
C PRO A 38 11.74 -6.42 2.05
N GLU A 39 11.16 -5.27 1.70
CA GLU A 39 10.93 -4.12 2.59
C GLU A 39 9.62 -4.23 3.37
N ASN A 40 8.93 -5.38 3.32
CA ASN A 40 7.60 -5.59 3.90
C ASN A 40 6.53 -4.65 3.31
N THR A 41 6.64 -4.25 2.04
CA THR A 41 5.58 -3.50 1.34
C THR A 41 4.75 -4.42 0.45
N LEU A 42 3.48 -4.07 0.23
CA LEU A 42 2.54 -4.88 -0.54
C LEU A 42 2.47 -4.46 -2.00
N ALA A 43 2.73 -5.41 -2.89
CA ALA A 43 2.49 -5.25 -4.31
C ALA A 43 1.00 -5.46 -4.61
N LEU A 44 0.21 -4.40 -4.66
CA LEU A 44 -1.23 -4.47 -4.93
C LEU A 44 -1.55 -5.02 -6.33
N CYS A 45 -2.70 -5.66 -6.47
CA CYS A 45 -3.19 -6.11 -7.77
C CYS A 45 -4.02 -5.01 -8.44
N HIS A 46 -3.45 -4.31 -9.43
CA HIS A 46 -4.12 -3.24 -10.18
C HIS A 46 -5.47 -3.64 -10.82
N LYS A 47 -5.73 -4.95 -11.02
CA LYS A 47 -6.98 -5.42 -11.64
C LYS A 47 -8.10 -5.60 -10.64
N CYS A 48 -7.75 -5.84 -9.39
CA CYS A 48 -8.65 -6.41 -8.39
C CYS A 48 -8.81 -5.47 -7.19
N VAL A 49 -7.86 -4.55 -6.99
CA VAL A 49 -7.88 -3.48 -5.99
C VAL A 49 -7.88 -2.12 -6.68
N ASP A 50 -8.65 -1.20 -6.14
CA ASP A 50 -8.58 0.21 -6.50
C ASP A 50 -7.26 0.80 -5.99
N MET A 51 -6.29 1.01 -6.89
CA MET A 51 -4.98 1.54 -6.50
C MET A 51 -5.11 2.94 -5.91
N ASP A 52 -5.89 3.82 -6.52
CA ASP A 52 -6.10 5.19 -6.06
C ASP A 52 -6.66 5.21 -4.63
N LYS A 53 -7.73 4.47 -4.37
CA LYS A 53 -8.30 4.39 -3.01
C LYS A 53 -7.36 3.72 -2.01
N ALA A 54 -6.71 2.63 -2.41
CA ALA A 54 -5.81 1.92 -1.51
C ALA A 54 -4.57 2.77 -1.16
N LEU A 55 -4.07 3.56 -2.10
CA LEU A 55 -3.00 4.53 -1.86
C LEU A 55 -3.48 5.68 -0.98
N GLU A 56 -4.70 6.18 -1.17
CA GLU A 56 -5.28 7.24 -0.32
C GLU A 56 -5.47 6.78 1.13
N ASP A 57 -6.06 5.60 1.34
CA ASP A 57 -6.15 4.95 2.67
C ASP A 57 -4.77 4.76 3.29
N TRP A 58 -3.80 4.29 2.51
CA TRP A 58 -2.42 4.10 2.97
C TRP A 58 -1.75 5.42 3.33
N LYS A 59 -1.92 6.47 2.50
CA LYS A 59 -1.39 7.81 2.72
C LYS A 59 -1.97 8.41 4.01
N ASN A 60 -3.28 8.26 4.24
CA ASN A 60 -3.90 8.68 5.50
C ASN A 60 -3.28 7.94 6.69
N TYR A 61 -3.18 6.60 6.62
CA TYR A 61 -2.61 5.79 7.69
C TYR A 61 -1.15 6.14 8.01
N VAL A 62 -0.33 6.34 6.97
CA VAL A 62 1.08 6.75 7.13
C VAL A 62 1.18 8.17 7.69
N SER A 63 0.29 9.08 7.30
CA SER A 63 0.29 10.47 7.80
C SER A 63 -0.10 10.56 9.28
N GLU A 64 -0.89 9.60 9.79
CA GLU A 64 -1.20 9.46 11.22
C GLU A 64 -0.02 8.92 12.04
N ILE A 65 0.96 8.26 11.41
CA ILE A 65 2.10 7.63 12.07
C ILE A 65 3.37 8.44 11.78
N PRO A 66 3.86 9.25 12.72
CA PRO A 66 4.98 10.16 12.47
C PRO A 66 6.24 9.40 11.99
N GLU A 67 6.50 8.21 12.54
CA GLU A 67 7.64 7.36 12.15
C GLU A 67 7.56 6.91 10.69
N LEU A 68 6.39 6.57 10.17
CA LEU A 68 6.23 6.20 8.76
C LEU A 68 6.21 7.44 7.88
N LYS A 69 5.62 8.54 8.35
CA LYS A 69 5.58 9.80 7.62
C LYS A 69 6.97 10.32 7.30
N GLU A 70 7.91 10.25 8.24
CA GLU A 70 9.31 10.64 8.00
C GLU A 70 10.03 9.72 7.00
N GLN A 71 9.69 8.42 6.98
CA GLN A 71 10.34 7.44 6.10
C GLN A 71 9.77 7.43 4.68
N TYR A 72 8.46 7.71 4.56
CA TYR A 72 7.79 7.86 3.28
C TYR A 72 7.75 9.33 2.83
N ALA A 73 8.31 10.26 3.62
CA ALA A 73 8.37 11.69 3.28
C ALA A 73 9.00 11.91 1.91
N GLU A 74 10.09 11.21 1.59
CA GLU A 74 10.76 11.29 0.28
C GLU A 74 9.83 10.86 -0.88
N LEU A 75 8.98 9.85 -0.66
CA LEU A 75 7.97 9.42 -1.63
C LEU A 75 6.77 10.39 -1.75
N PHE A 76 6.56 11.24 -0.73
CA PHE A 76 5.52 12.28 -0.73
C PHE A 76 6.05 13.64 -1.21
N GLU A 77 7.34 13.92 -1.03
CA GLU A 77 8.00 15.14 -1.51
C GLU A 77 8.28 15.06 -3.03
N GLU A 78 8.54 13.88 -3.59
CA GLU A 78 8.72 13.71 -5.05
C GLU A 78 7.45 14.01 -5.86
N GLU A 79 6.26 14.03 -5.24
CA GLU A 79 4.99 14.45 -5.89
C GLU A 79 4.86 15.99 -6.03
N SER A 80 5.82 16.78 -5.50
CA SER A 80 5.79 18.25 -5.57
C SER A 80 6.75 18.86 -6.60
N GLU A 81 7.44 18.07 -7.42
CA GLU A 81 8.45 18.59 -8.36
C GLU A 81 8.24 18.10 -9.81
N GLU A 82 7.07 18.38 -10.39
CA GLU A 82 6.94 18.56 -11.84
C GLU A 82 6.15 19.86 -12.12
N GLU A 83 6.89 20.84 -12.65
CA GLU A 83 6.48 22.18 -13.11
C GLU A 83 5.50 22.16 -14.29
#